data_AF-A0A925BMC7-F1
#
_entry.id   AF-A0A925BMC7-F1
#
_cell.length_a   1.000
_cell.length_b   1.000
_cell.length_c   1.000
_cell.angle_alpha   90.00
_cell.angle_beta   90.00
_cell.angle_gamma   90.00
#
_symmetry.space_group_name_H-M   'P 1'
#
loop_
_entity.id
_entity.type
_entity.pdbx_description
1 polymer ?
#
loop_
_entity_poly.entity_id
_entity_poly.type
_entity_poly.pdbx_seq_one_letter_code
_entity_poly.pdbx_strand_id
1 'polypeptide(L)' 'MFATTRWSLVQAAAGGRETPAREALGTLCETYWFPLYAFARRRGLSPVEAEDRTQSFFSFVLEGM' A
#
# COMPACT_ATOMS: atom_id res chain seq x y z
N MET A 1 -11.25 -0.48 -8.86
CA MET A 1 -11.47 -1.87 -8.42
C MET A 1 -10.27 -2.23 -7.55
N PHE A 2 -10.46 -2.83 -6.37
CA PHE A 2 -9.31 -3.39 -5.64
C PHE A 2 -8.91 -4.67 -6.36
N ALA A 3 -7.63 -4.80 -6.69
CA ALA A 3 -7.12 -6.08 -7.21
C ALA A 3 -7.28 -7.16 -6.13
N THR A 4 -7.43 -8.42 -6.55
CA THR A 4 -7.41 -9.55 -5.61
C THR A 4 -6.13 -9.49 -4.80
N THR A 5 -6.26 -9.50 -3.47
CA THR A 5 -5.12 -9.49 -2.55
C THR A 5 -4.19 -10.65 -2.87
N ARG A 6 -2.99 -10.34 -3.38
CA ARG A 6 -1.93 -11.32 -3.64
C ARG A 6 -1.25 -11.65 -2.33
N TRP A 7 -1.81 -12.59 -1.58
CA TRP A 7 -1.31 -13.02 -0.27
C TRP A 7 0.14 -13.51 -0.29
N SER A 8 0.59 -14.14 -1.39
CA SER A 8 2.00 -14.52 -1.57
C SER A 8 2.94 -13.31 -1.61
N LEU A 9 2.48 -12.18 -2.15
CA LEU A 9 3.23 -10.92 -2.20
C LEU A 9 3.30 -10.25 -0.82
N VAL A 10 2.20 -10.31 -0.06
CA VAL A 10 2.15 -9.83 1.33
C VAL A 10 3.07 -10.65 2.23
N GLN A 11 3.11 -11.97 2.04
CA GLN A 11 3.97 -12.86 2.80
C GLN A 11 5.45 -12.68 2.44
N ALA A 12 5.77 -12.43 1.16
CA ALA A 12 7.12 -12.09 0.73
C ALA A 12 7.59 -10.73 1.27
N ALA A 13 6.70 -9.72 1.30
CA ALA A 13 6.96 -8.41 1.88
C ALA A 13 7.23 -8.46 3.39
N ALA A 14 6.61 -9.40 4.10
CA ALA A 14 6.83 -9.63 5.53
C ALA A 14 8.17 -10.31 5.87
N GLY A 15 9.00 -10.66 4.87
CA GLY A 15 10.30 -11.30 5.06
C GLY A 15 11.43 -10.38 5.60
N GLY A 16 11.12 -9.15 6.00
CA GLY A 16 12.08 -8.21 6.57
C GLY A 16 12.87 -7.40 5.53
N ARG A 17 14.18 -7.18 5.76
CA ARG A 17 15.02 -6.25 4.96
C ARG A 17 15.67 -6.87 3.72
N GLU A 18 15.38 -8.12 3.41
CA GLU A 18 15.95 -8.81 2.25
C GLU A 18 15.43 -8.20 0.93
N THR A 19 16.26 -8.22 -0.11
CA THR A 19 15.92 -7.66 -1.44
C THR A 19 14.55 -8.13 -1.98
N PRO A 20 14.16 -9.41 -1.88
CA PRO A 20 12.85 -9.87 -2.34
C PRO A 20 11.67 -9.24 -1.59
N ALA A 21 11.83 -8.94 -0.30
CA ALA A 21 10.81 -8.30 0.51
C ALA A 21 10.62 -6.84 0.08
N ARG A 22 11.70 -6.11 -0.22
CA ARG A 22 11.64 -4.74 -0.75
C ARG A 22 10.97 -4.66 -2.13
N GLU A 23 11.22 -5.62 -3.01
CA GLU A 23 10.58 -5.70 -4.33
C GLU A 23 9.08 -6.03 -4.22
N ALA A 24 8.72 -6.95 -3.31
CA ALA A 24 7.33 -7.28 -3.02
C ALA A 24 6.57 -6.06 -2.44
N LEU A 25 7.21 -5.29 -1.56
CA LEU A 25 6.69 -4.03 -1.02
C LEU A 25 6.49 -2.97 -2.11
N GLY A 26 7.47 -2.76 -3.00
CA GLY A 26 7.33 -1.85 -4.14
C GLY A 26 6.13 -2.21 -5.01
N THR A 27 5.96 -3.51 -5.30
CA THR A 27 4.83 -4.02 -6.07
C THR A 27 3.49 -3.78 -5.35
N LEU A 28 3.43 -3.94 -4.02
CA LEU A 28 2.24 -3.64 -3.22
C LEU A 28 1.90 -2.16 -3.26
N CYS A 29 2.88 -1.28 -3.07
CA CYS A 29 2.70 0.17 -3.12
C CYS A 29 2.13 0.59 -4.48
N GLU A 30 2.76 0.20 -5.59
CA GLU A 30 2.30 0.58 -6.93
C GLU A 30 0.90 0.03 -7.26
N THR A 31 0.63 -1.22 -6.89
CA THR A 31 -0.65 -1.88 -7.21
C THR A 31 -1.81 -1.27 -6.42
N TYR A 32 -1.58 -0.92 -5.14
CA TYR A 32 -2.65 -0.55 -4.21
C TYR A 32 -2.75 0.95 -3.95
N TRP A 33 -1.77 1.77 -4.36
CA TRP A 33 -1.83 3.21 -4.15
C TRP A 33 -3.08 3.84 -4.76
N PHE A 34 -3.34 3.63 -6.05
CA PHE A 34 -4.51 4.22 -6.71
C PHE A 34 -5.85 3.68 -6.17
N PRO A 35 -6.03 2.36 -5.95
CA PRO A 35 -7.23 1.84 -5.28
C PRO A 35 -7.52 2.45 -3.91
N LEU A 36 -6.49 2.64 -3.07
CA LEU A 36 -6.62 3.24 -1.74
C LEU A 36 -6.93 4.74 -1.81
N TYR A 37 -6.21 5.47 -2.65
CA TYR A 37 -6.48 6.88 -2.94
C TYR A 37 -7.92 7.07 -3.44
N ALA A 38 -8.35 6.29 -4.43
CA ALA A 38 -9.70 6.35 -4.97
C ALA A 38 -10.77 5.97 -3.93
N PHE A 39 -10.46 5.09 -2.98
CA PHE A 39 -11.33 4.80 -1.84
C PHE A 39 -11.43 6.00 -0.89
N ALA A 40 -10.31 6.61 -0.52
CA ALA A 40 -10.26 7.82 0.29
C ALA A 40 -11.05 8.98 -0.35
N ARG A 41 -10.86 9.23 -1.66
CA ARG A 41 -11.61 10.22 -2.42
C ARG A 41 -13.12 9.96 -2.40
N ARG A 42 -13.53 8.70 -2.53
CA ARG A 42 -14.95 8.29 -2.45
C ARG A 42 -15.54 8.44 -1.05
N ARG A 43 -14.72 8.53 0.00
CA ARG A 43 -15.13 8.81 1.38
C ARG A 43 -15.27 10.30 1.69
N GLY A 44 -15.07 11.17 0.70
CA GLY A 44 -15.24 12.61 0.84
C GLY A 44 -13.98 13.38 1.24
N LEU A 45 -12.83 12.71 1.33
CA LEU A 45 -11.55 13.37 1.57
C LEU A 45 -11.17 14.26 0.38
N SER A 46 -10.63 15.45 0.66
CA SER A 46 -10.04 16.30 -0.38
C SER A 46 -8.86 15.59 -1.07
N PRO A 47 -8.40 16.06 -2.24
CA PRO A 47 -7.30 15.40 -2.95
C PRO A 47 -6.05 15.25 -2.06
N VAL A 48 -5.73 16.32 -1.33
CA VAL A 48 -4.58 16.40 -0.43
C VAL A 48 -4.75 15.43 0.74
N GLU A 49 -5.89 15.46 1.43
CA GLU A 49 -6.11 14.55 2.56
C GLU A 49 -6.15 13.08 2.13
N ALA A 50 -6.68 12.79 0.94
CA ALA A 50 -6.72 11.44 0.40
C ALA A 50 -5.31 10.93 0.07
N GLU A 51 -4.44 11.80 -0.45
CA GLU A 51 -3.05 11.49 -0.71
C GLU A 51 -2.28 11.26 0.61
N ASP A 52 -2.38 12.19 1.56
CA ASP A 52 -1.71 12.08 2.86
C ASP A 52 -2.12 10.81 3.63
N ARG A 53 -3.41 10.47 3.62
CA ARG A 53 -3.92 9.25 4.25
C ARG A 53 -3.40 7.99 3.57
N THR A 54 -3.30 8.00 2.25
CA THR A 54 -2.76 6.88 1.48
C THR A 54 -1.27 6.71 1.78
N GLN A 55 -0.50 7.81 1.83
CA GLN A 55 0.92 7.79 2.19
C GLN A 55 1.12 7.30 3.63
N SER A 56 0.40 7.86 4.61
CA SER A 56 0.49 7.42 6.02
C SER A 56 0.17 5.94 6.20
N PHE A 57 -0.79 5.40 5.45
CA PHE A 57 -1.10 3.98 5.49
C PHE A 57 0.10 3.13 5.05
N PHE A 58 0.75 3.47 3.94
CA PHE A 58 1.94 2.74 3.48
C PHE A 58 3.11 2.93 4.44
N SER A 59 3.34 4.12 4.99
CA SER A 59 4.38 4.34 6.00
C SER A 59 4.17 3.46 7.22
N PHE A 60 2.94 3.38 7.75
CA PHE A 60 2.62 2.49 8.86
C PHE A 60 2.88 1.01 8.55
N VAL A 61 2.51 0.57 7.35
CA VAL A 61 2.75 -0.81 6.91
C VAL A 61 4.25 -1.09 6.77
N LEU A 62 5.03 -0.14 6.26
CA LEU A 62 6.49 -0.27 6.09
C LEU A 62 7.26 -0.20 7.41
N GLU A 63 6.77 0.54 8.40
CA GLU A 63 7.37 0.62 9.74
C GLU A 63 7.06 -0.62 10.61
N GLY A 64 5.93 -1.28 10.34
CA GLY A 64 5.50 -2.48 11.06
C GLY A 64 6.02 -3.81 10.52
N MET A 65 6.85 -3.80 9.46
CA MET A 65 7.41 -4.98 8.79
C MET A 65 8.91 -5.17 9.06
#